data_AF-E3S8L7-F1
#
_entry.id   AF-E3S8L7-F1
#
_cell.length_a   1.000
_cell.length_b   1.000
_cell.length_c   1.000
_cell.angle_alpha   90.00
_cell.angle_beta   90.00
_cell.angle_gamma   90.00
#
_symmetry.space_group_name_H-M   'P 1'
#
loop_
_entity.id
_entity.type
_entity.pdbx_description
1 polymer ?
#
loop_
_entity_poly.entity_id
_entity_poly.type
_entity_poly.pdbx_seq_one_letter_code
_entity_poly.pdbx_strand_id
1 'polypeptide(L)'
;MLAVLKAGGAFLLLDPTLPPERLKLMCSKVSAVLALASQVSAAIVQDLARAVVIVTRDSIQATPLTLIVNTVRTTNTAFVIFTSGSTGEPKGCSVEHSAACSALIGNGQRLGINASTRSLQFSSFSFAASLFEIQVTLVFGGCVCIPTEEQRRTDLSSVITSMRINWTFLTPTTLDSLSSSLVPSLSTVCVGGEPVRASQIIQWETRVHLRQTYGSSETGLVSSTRLTRTSSPKDVGKAYTGVYWVVDPNDHNRLLPAGVVGEVLIEGPILGREYIGAPDKTAATFIAAPAWRCSFGISTGLPRLYKTGDLARHKKDGSLELLGRKDSQVKLRGQRIELGEVEHQARLAETDVKELAVELIKGENQDSMLACFVVIDDSGEHGQTGATPSAVYGADRVRSNRTPASDMVEEG
;
A
#
# COMPACT_ATOMS: atom_id res chain seq x y z
N MET A 1 4.52 13.14 11.84
CA MET A 1 4.59 13.42 10.39
C MET A 1 4.92 14.88 10.08
N LEU A 2 3.97 15.83 10.16
CA LEU A 2 4.20 17.22 9.71
C LEU A 2 5.34 17.94 10.42
N ALA A 3 5.53 17.70 11.73
CA ALA A 3 6.66 18.27 12.47
C ALA A 3 8.02 17.80 11.90
N VAL A 4 8.13 16.53 11.50
CA VAL A 4 9.35 15.96 10.91
C VAL A 4 9.64 16.63 9.57
N LEU A 5 8.62 16.77 8.71
CA LEU A 5 8.76 17.46 7.43
C LEU A 5 9.18 18.93 7.61
N LYS A 6 8.57 19.65 8.54
CA LYS A 6 8.91 21.05 8.85
C LYS A 6 10.34 21.19 9.41
N ALA A 7 10.84 20.17 10.09
CA ALA A 7 12.20 20.12 10.62
C ALA A 7 13.25 19.73 9.56
N GLY A 8 12.86 19.42 8.32
CA GLY A 8 13.79 18.95 7.27
C GLY A 8 14.08 17.46 7.28
N GLY A 9 13.40 16.70 8.14
CA GLY A 9 13.55 15.24 8.20
C GLY A 9 12.65 14.50 7.22
N ALA A 10 13.09 13.31 6.80
CA ALA A 10 12.23 12.30 6.23
C ALA A 10 11.59 11.46 7.34
N PHE A 11 10.39 10.92 7.11
CA PHE A 11 9.76 10.00 8.06
C PHE A 11 9.34 8.69 7.39
N LEU A 12 9.17 7.66 8.21
CA LEU A 12 8.40 6.48 7.87
C LEU A 12 7.41 6.24 9.01
N LEU A 13 6.24 5.71 8.70
CA LEU A 13 5.26 5.33 9.72
C LEU A 13 5.40 3.85 10.04
N LEU A 14 5.34 3.53 11.32
CA LEU A 14 5.45 2.16 11.83
C LEU A 14 4.10 1.73 12.39
N ASP A 15 3.62 0.57 11.96
CA ASP A 15 2.52 -0.11 12.62
C ASP A 15 3.08 -0.94 13.78
N PRO A 16 2.75 -0.60 15.05
CA PRO A 16 3.31 -1.27 16.22
C PRO A 16 2.87 -2.73 16.35
N THR A 17 1.89 -3.18 15.55
CA THR A 17 1.44 -4.58 15.52
C THR A 17 2.33 -5.48 14.66
N LEU A 18 3.26 -4.91 13.88
CA LEU A 18 4.23 -5.68 13.11
C LEU A 18 5.23 -6.40 14.02
N PRO A 19 5.78 -7.55 13.58
CA PRO A 19 6.80 -8.25 14.34
C PRO A 19 8.00 -7.35 14.67
N PRO A 20 8.56 -7.40 15.90
CA PRO A 20 9.68 -6.56 16.31
C PRO A 20 10.88 -6.61 15.37
N GLU A 21 11.23 -7.80 14.86
CA GLU A 21 12.34 -7.97 13.91
C GLU A 21 12.09 -7.25 12.58
N ARG A 22 10.83 -7.20 12.11
CA ARG A 22 10.46 -6.44 10.92
C ARG A 22 10.62 -4.95 11.16
N LEU A 23 10.20 -4.45 12.33
CA LEU A 23 10.37 -3.05 12.72
C LEU A 23 11.85 -2.66 12.80
N LYS A 24 12.69 -3.51 13.43
CA LYS A 24 14.15 -3.33 13.50
C LYS A 24 14.78 -3.26 12.11
N LEU A 25 14.41 -4.19 11.22
CA LEU A 25 14.93 -4.23 9.85
C LEU A 25 14.55 -2.98 9.03
N MET A 26 13.31 -2.50 9.17
CA MET A 26 12.87 -1.28 8.49
C MET A 26 13.66 -0.06 9.00
N CYS A 27 13.83 0.07 10.32
CA CYS A 27 14.52 1.20 10.92
C CYS A 27 16.04 1.17 10.66
N SER A 28 16.66 -0.01 10.62
CA SER A 28 18.08 -0.16 10.29
C SER A 28 18.36 0.21 8.83
N LYS A 29 17.50 -0.21 7.88
CA LYS A 29 17.63 0.14 6.46
C LYS A 29 17.62 1.64 6.21
N VAL A 30 16.86 2.42 6.99
CA VAL A 30 16.83 3.88 6.87
C VAL A 30 17.81 4.60 7.82
N SER A 31 18.58 3.86 8.61
CA SER A 31 19.45 4.42 9.66
C SER A 31 18.70 5.39 10.59
N ALA A 32 17.56 4.96 11.13
CA ALA A 32 16.66 5.81 11.91
C ALA A 32 17.38 6.52 13.07
N VAL A 33 17.35 7.85 13.06
CA VAL A 33 18.01 8.68 14.09
C VAL A 33 17.07 8.96 15.26
N LEU A 34 15.79 9.17 14.98
CA LEU A 34 14.79 9.59 15.94
C LEU A 34 13.49 8.79 15.76
N ALA A 35 12.97 8.23 16.85
CA ALA A 35 11.63 7.66 16.90
C ALA A 35 10.69 8.59 17.68
N LEU A 36 9.51 8.86 17.11
CA LEU A 36 8.42 9.55 17.79
C LEU A 36 7.36 8.52 18.16
N ALA A 37 7.03 8.41 19.45
CA ALA A 37 6.08 7.41 19.92
C ALA A 37 5.11 7.98 20.96
N SER A 38 3.95 7.33 21.09
CA SER A 38 3.09 7.55 22.26
C SER A 38 3.72 6.93 23.51
N GLN A 39 3.22 7.28 24.69
CA GLN A 39 3.64 6.65 25.94
C GLN A 39 3.46 5.11 25.90
N VAL A 40 2.38 4.64 25.29
CA VAL A 40 2.04 3.20 25.21
C VAL A 40 2.98 2.46 24.26
N SER A 41 3.47 3.13 23.21
CA SER A 41 4.34 2.52 22.20
C SER A 41 5.84 2.74 22.47
N ALA A 42 6.21 3.44 23.55
CA ALA A 42 7.59 3.80 23.84
C ALA A 42 8.52 2.57 23.92
N ALA A 43 8.09 1.52 24.61
CA ALA A 43 8.86 0.28 24.76
C ALA A 43 9.12 -0.42 23.42
N ILE A 44 8.20 -0.30 22.44
CA ILE A 44 8.34 -0.93 21.11
C ILE A 44 9.46 -0.25 20.31
N VAL A 45 9.64 1.06 20.48
CA VAL A 45 10.58 1.86 19.67
C VAL A 45 11.93 2.09 20.32
N GLN A 46 12.12 1.64 21.57
CA GLN A 46 13.31 1.93 22.38
C GLN A 46 14.62 1.57 21.66
N ASP A 47 14.63 0.43 20.97
CA ASP A 47 15.82 -0.10 20.26
C ASP A 47 15.74 0.09 18.73
N LEU A 48 14.76 0.86 18.25
CA LEU A 48 14.56 1.06 16.81
C LEU A 48 15.29 2.30 16.25
N ALA A 49 15.67 3.25 17.11
CA ALA A 49 16.34 4.48 16.71
C ALA A 49 17.34 4.94 17.77
N ARG A 50 18.25 5.84 17.41
CA ARG A 50 19.26 6.38 18.34
C ARG A 50 18.67 7.20 19.49
N ALA A 51 17.54 7.85 19.26
CA ALA A 51 16.82 8.64 20.24
C ALA A 51 15.31 8.40 20.13
N VAL A 52 14.62 8.43 21.26
CA VAL A 52 13.17 8.32 21.34
C VAL A 52 12.61 9.58 21.98
N VAL A 53 11.61 10.17 21.34
CA VAL A 53 10.82 11.27 21.90
C VAL A 53 9.40 10.78 22.10
N ILE A 54 8.97 10.77 23.36
CA ILE A 54 7.59 10.44 23.71
C ILE A 54 6.74 11.70 23.49
N VAL A 55 5.75 11.57 22.63
CA VAL A 55 4.82 12.63 22.28
C VAL A 55 3.56 12.51 23.12
N THR A 56 3.40 13.42 24.07
CA THR A 56 2.21 13.58 24.90
C THR A 56 1.53 14.91 24.62
N ARG A 57 0.28 15.08 25.07
CA ARG A 57 -0.42 16.37 25.01
C ARG A 57 0.39 17.48 25.68
N ASP A 58 0.93 17.20 26.87
CA ASP A 58 1.70 18.18 27.64
C ASP A 58 3.00 18.55 26.94
N SER A 59 3.69 17.58 26.31
CA SER A 59 4.90 17.87 25.52
C SER A 59 4.62 18.82 24.34
N ILE A 60 3.46 18.66 23.69
CA ILE A 60 3.03 19.51 22.58
C ILE A 60 2.70 20.92 23.09
N GLN A 61 1.97 21.02 24.20
CA GLN A 61 1.58 22.31 24.79
C GLN A 61 2.77 23.09 25.35
N ALA A 62 3.79 22.39 25.87
CA ALA A 62 5.03 22.99 26.34
C ALA A 62 5.97 23.43 25.20
N THR A 63 5.72 22.98 23.96
CA THR A 63 6.57 23.34 22.81
C THR A 63 6.29 24.78 22.37
N PRO A 64 7.30 25.67 22.34
CA PRO A 64 7.13 27.05 21.91
C PRO A 64 6.61 27.14 20.46
N LEU A 65 5.65 28.03 20.22
CA LEU A 65 5.18 28.36 18.86
C LEU A 65 6.16 29.32 18.18
N THR A 66 7.35 28.82 17.87
CA THR A 66 8.37 29.59 17.13
C THR A 66 8.26 29.34 15.64
N LEU A 67 8.37 30.41 14.84
CA LEU A 67 8.50 30.30 13.40
C LEU A 67 9.87 29.68 13.08
N ILE A 68 9.86 28.50 12.46
CA ILE A 68 11.10 27.83 12.02
C ILE A 68 11.47 28.36 10.63
N VAL A 69 12.71 28.82 10.46
CA VAL A 69 13.26 29.13 9.12
C VAL A 69 13.31 27.82 8.34
N ASN A 70 12.48 27.72 7.30
CA ASN A 70 12.35 26.49 6.54
C ASN A 70 13.49 26.36 5.52
N THR A 71 14.39 25.39 5.74
CA THR A 71 15.50 25.04 4.83
C THR A 71 15.21 23.82 3.96
N VAL A 72 13.98 23.29 4.01
CA VAL A 72 13.53 22.12 3.24
C VAL A 72 13.58 22.43 1.75
N ARG A 73 14.24 21.56 0.99
CA ARG A 73 14.28 21.58 -0.47
C ARG A 73 13.27 20.60 -1.05
N THR A 74 12.78 20.89 -2.26
CA THR A 74 11.89 19.99 -3.00
C THR A 74 12.52 18.63 -3.30
N THR A 75 13.86 18.57 -3.36
CA THR A 75 14.66 17.36 -3.55
C THR A 75 15.06 16.69 -2.23
N ASN A 76 14.55 17.12 -1.08
CA ASN A 76 14.69 16.31 0.14
C ASN A 76 13.68 15.15 0.11
N THR A 77 14.09 13.99 0.64
CA THR A 77 13.17 12.88 0.89
C THR A 77 12.14 13.35 1.92
N ALA A 78 10.86 13.25 1.57
CA ALA A 78 9.75 13.56 2.47
C ALA A 78 9.42 12.34 3.33
N PHE A 79 9.33 11.17 2.71
CA PHE A 79 9.02 9.94 3.43
C PHE A 79 9.54 8.68 2.73
N VAL A 80 9.53 7.59 3.48
CA VAL A 80 9.87 6.25 3.01
C VAL A 80 8.67 5.34 3.22
N ILE A 81 8.32 4.58 2.19
CA ILE A 81 7.28 3.55 2.26
C ILE A 81 7.93 2.19 2.06
N PHE A 82 7.78 1.31 3.04
CA PHE A 82 8.20 -0.07 2.90
C PHE A 82 7.10 -0.91 2.23
N THR A 83 7.52 -1.72 1.28
CA THR A 83 6.67 -2.73 0.64
C THR A 83 7.34 -4.08 0.73
N SER A 84 6.56 -5.15 0.53
CA SER A 84 7.10 -6.48 0.37
C SER A 84 8.11 -6.54 -0.77
N GLY A 85 9.18 -7.32 -0.58
CA GLY A 85 10.24 -7.49 -1.57
C GLY A 85 10.33 -8.94 -2.05
N SER A 86 10.59 -9.14 -3.35
CA SER A 86 10.68 -10.48 -3.96
C SER A 86 11.74 -11.40 -3.34
N THR A 87 12.72 -10.83 -2.62
CA THR A 87 13.79 -11.58 -1.92
C THR A 87 13.47 -11.87 -0.46
N GLY A 88 12.24 -11.63 -0.01
CA GLY A 88 11.85 -11.80 1.40
C GLY A 88 12.13 -10.61 2.32
N GLU A 89 13.00 -9.69 1.90
CA GLU A 89 13.27 -8.47 2.66
C GLU A 89 12.41 -7.29 2.20
N PRO A 90 11.84 -6.50 3.14
CA PRO A 90 11.05 -5.33 2.81
C PRO A 90 11.92 -4.27 2.11
N LYS A 91 11.38 -3.70 1.03
CA LYS A 91 12.04 -2.66 0.21
C LYS A 91 11.46 -1.28 0.55
N GLY A 92 12.31 -0.36 0.97
CA GLY A 92 11.93 1.01 1.32
C GLY A 92 12.06 1.94 0.13
N CYS A 93 10.94 2.39 -0.44
CA CYS A 93 10.91 3.40 -1.50
C CYS A 93 11.01 4.80 -0.89
N SER A 94 12.07 5.55 -1.22
CA SER A 94 12.23 6.95 -0.83
C SER A 94 11.47 7.87 -1.78
N VAL A 95 10.60 8.72 -1.25
CA VAL A 95 9.80 9.69 -2.03
C VAL A 95 10.19 11.11 -1.66
N GLU A 96 10.51 11.93 -2.67
CA GLU A 96 10.86 13.34 -2.49
C GLU A 96 9.63 14.23 -2.29
N HIS A 97 9.83 15.42 -1.72
CA HIS A 97 8.80 16.45 -1.63
C HIS A 97 8.20 16.79 -3.01
N SER A 98 9.03 16.97 -4.03
CA SER A 98 8.61 17.26 -5.41
C SER A 98 7.62 16.22 -5.94
N ALA A 99 7.95 14.94 -5.78
CA ALA A 99 7.12 13.82 -6.20
C ALA A 99 5.83 13.71 -5.41
N ALA A 100 5.92 13.79 -4.08
CA ALA A 100 4.74 13.76 -3.22
C ALA A 100 3.79 14.92 -3.52
N CYS A 101 4.28 16.16 -3.61
CA CYS A 101 3.46 17.33 -3.92
C CYS A 101 2.84 17.23 -5.32
N SER A 102 3.59 16.80 -6.33
CA SER A 102 3.08 16.62 -7.69
C SER A 102 1.92 15.61 -7.72
N ALA A 103 2.07 14.49 -7.00
CA ALA A 103 1.02 13.49 -6.87
C ALA A 103 -0.19 14.08 -6.13
N LEU A 104 0.01 14.69 -4.96
CA LEU A 104 -1.09 15.18 -4.11
C LEU A 104 -1.92 16.27 -4.82
N ILE A 105 -1.27 17.25 -5.43
CA ILE A 105 -1.96 18.36 -6.12
C ILE A 105 -2.74 17.85 -7.32
N GLY A 106 -2.13 16.99 -8.16
CA GLY A 106 -2.80 16.42 -9.33
C GLY A 106 -3.98 15.51 -8.94
N ASN A 107 -3.87 14.78 -7.84
CA ASN A 107 -4.94 13.90 -7.35
C ASN A 107 -6.09 14.65 -6.67
N GLY A 108 -5.81 15.59 -5.77
CA GLY A 108 -6.85 16.22 -4.95
C GLY A 108 -7.94 16.91 -5.77
N GLN A 109 -7.57 17.64 -6.82
CA GLN A 109 -8.52 18.27 -7.74
C GLN A 109 -9.39 17.22 -8.46
N ARG A 110 -8.77 16.14 -8.96
CA ARG A 110 -9.47 15.11 -9.74
C ARG A 110 -10.43 14.27 -8.90
N LEU A 111 -10.13 14.13 -7.61
CA LEU A 111 -10.92 13.40 -6.64
C LEU A 111 -11.94 14.28 -5.91
N GLY A 112 -12.03 15.57 -6.27
CA GLY A 112 -13.02 16.50 -5.70
C GLY A 112 -12.72 16.90 -4.26
N ILE A 113 -11.48 16.77 -3.80
CA ILE A 113 -11.07 17.06 -2.43
C ILE A 113 -10.95 18.57 -2.24
N ASN A 114 -11.54 19.09 -1.17
CA ASN A 114 -11.63 20.51 -0.88
C ASN A 114 -11.85 20.75 0.63
N ALA A 115 -12.06 22.01 1.04
CA ALA A 115 -12.22 22.38 2.44
C ALA A 115 -13.45 21.76 3.14
N SER A 116 -14.46 21.33 2.39
CA SER A 116 -15.62 20.61 2.93
C SER A 116 -15.39 19.10 3.07
N THR A 117 -14.27 18.57 2.56
CA THR A 117 -13.96 17.15 2.62
C THR A 117 -13.74 16.70 4.06
N ARG A 118 -14.42 15.63 4.44
CA ARG A 118 -14.23 14.88 5.68
C ARG A 118 -13.81 13.48 5.29
N SER A 119 -12.50 13.26 5.28
CA SER A 119 -11.84 12.05 4.81
C SER A 119 -11.71 11.04 5.93
N LEU A 120 -12.12 9.80 5.71
CA LEU A 120 -11.82 8.70 6.61
C LEU A 120 -10.33 8.32 6.51
N GLN A 121 -9.63 8.33 7.63
CA GLN A 121 -8.34 7.68 7.77
C GLN A 121 -8.58 6.21 8.11
N PHE A 122 -8.48 5.31 7.12
CA PHE A 122 -8.80 3.89 7.26
C PHE A 122 -7.57 2.99 7.10
N SER A 123 -6.70 3.31 6.16
CA SER A 123 -5.58 2.44 5.82
C SER A 123 -4.60 2.32 6.99
N SER A 124 -3.98 1.14 7.18
CA SER A 124 -2.88 1.04 8.15
C SER A 124 -1.78 2.03 7.78
N PHE A 125 -1.20 2.64 8.81
CA PHE A 125 -0.12 3.61 8.67
C PHE A 125 1.14 3.02 7.98
N SER A 126 1.28 1.70 7.90
CA SER A 126 2.34 1.07 7.12
C SER A 126 2.15 1.14 5.60
N PHE A 127 0.98 1.58 5.12
CA PHE A 127 0.68 1.62 3.69
C PHE A 127 0.61 3.05 3.14
N ALA A 128 1.01 3.19 1.88
CA ALA A 128 0.96 4.44 1.12
C ALA A 128 -0.41 5.12 1.13
N ALA A 129 -1.49 4.33 1.14
CA ALA A 129 -2.86 4.81 1.16
C ALA A 129 -3.15 5.67 2.40
N SER A 130 -2.58 5.37 3.57
CA SER A 130 -2.74 6.20 4.77
C SER A 130 -2.15 7.60 4.59
N LEU A 131 -0.97 7.70 3.99
CA LEU A 131 -0.33 8.98 3.70
C LEU A 131 -1.15 9.77 2.68
N PHE A 132 -1.71 9.07 1.69
CA PHE A 132 -2.60 9.67 0.73
C PHE A 132 -3.85 10.26 1.40
N GLU A 133 -4.61 9.44 2.15
CA GLU A 133 -5.81 9.84 2.91
C GLU A 133 -5.57 11.10 3.77
N ILE A 134 -4.42 11.17 4.44
CA ILE A 134 -4.08 12.27 5.34
C ILE A 134 -3.61 13.50 4.56
N GLN A 135 -2.57 13.34 3.74
CA GLN A 135 -1.87 14.47 3.14
C GLN A 135 -2.74 15.19 2.10
N VAL A 136 -3.47 14.45 1.26
CA VAL A 136 -4.30 15.07 0.21
C VAL A 136 -5.42 15.89 0.85
N THR A 137 -6.01 15.40 1.95
CA THR A 137 -7.06 16.10 2.67
C THR A 137 -6.52 17.38 3.31
N LEU A 138 -5.37 17.31 3.98
CA LEU A 138 -4.77 18.49 4.63
C LEU A 138 -4.32 19.56 3.62
N VAL A 139 -3.75 19.16 2.48
CA VAL A 139 -3.31 20.08 1.41
C VAL A 139 -4.49 20.89 0.86
N PHE A 140 -5.67 20.29 0.77
CA PHE A 140 -6.88 20.92 0.24
C PHE A 140 -7.80 21.50 1.34
N GLY A 141 -7.32 21.59 2.58
CA GLY A 141 -8.02 22.24 3.70
C GLY A 141 -9.16 21.41 4.32
N GLY A 142 -9.25 20.12 4.00
CA GLY A 142 -10.27 19.23 4.55
C GLY A 142 -9.94 18.74 5.96
N CYS A 143 -10.84 17.93 6.52
CA CYS A 143 -10.72 17.30 7.83
C CYS A 143 -10.40 15.81 7.69
N VAL A 144 -9.35 15.35 8.36
CA VAL A 144 -9.03 13.93 8.50
C VAL A 144 -9.77 13.39 9.72
N CYS A 145 -10.67 12.44 9.52
CA CYS A 145 -11.45 11.77 10.56
C CYS A 145 -10.77 10.44 10.91
N ILE A 146 -10.26 10.34 12.13
CA ILE A 146 -9.47 9.18 12.60
C ILE A 146 -10.32 8.40 13.61
N PRO A 147 -10.83 7.20 13.28
CA PRO A 147 -11.50 6.32 14.24
C PRO A 147 -10.48 5.69 15.20
N THR A 148 -10.97 5.13 16.31
CA THR A 148 -10.15 4.20 17.09
C THR A 148 -9.89 2.92 16.30
N GLU A 149 -8.84 2.16 16.64
CA GLU A 149 -8.56 0.88 15.99
C GLU A 149 -9.70 -0.13 16.11
N GLU A 150 -10.43 -0.11 17.24
CA GLU A 150 -11.61 -0.94 17.44
C GLU A 150 -12.74 -0.52 16.48
N GLN A 151 -13.10 0.76 16.48
CA GLN A 151 -14.13 1.33 15.61
C GLN A 151 -13.84 1.07 14.12
N ARG A 152 -12.57 1.17 13.73
CA ARG A 152 -12.10 0.92 12.37
C ARG A 152 -12.38 -0.52 11.90
N ARG A 153 -12.42 -1.49 12.82
CA ARG A 153 -12.57 -2.93 12.52
C ARG A 153 -14.01 -3.43 12.67
N THR A 154 -14.79 -2.86 13.59
CA THR A 154 -16.08 -3.45 14.00
C THR A 154 -17.30 -2.77 13.39
N ASP A 155 -17.33 -1.43 13.31
CA ASP A 155 -18.51 -0.68 12.87
C ASP A 155 -18.15 0.59 12.08
N LEU A 156 -17.72 0.37 10.85
CA LEU A 156 -17.31 1.47 9.97
C LEU A 156 -18.49 2.34 9.52
N SER A 157 -19.71 1.79 9.45
CA SER A 157 -20.91 2.56 9.05
C SER A 157 -21.28 3.61 10.11
N SER A 158 -21.22 3.23 11.39
CA SER A 158 -21.45 4.15 12.50
C SER A 158 -20.35 5.23 12.59
N VAL A 159 -19.09 4.87 12.37
CA VAL A 159 -17.99 5.84 12.26
C VAL A 159 -18.26 6.87 11.16
N ILE A 160 -18.59 6.38 9.96
CA ILE A 160 -18.84 7.25 8.80
C ILE A 160 -19.97 8.23 9.09
N THR A 161 -21.06 7.75 9.66
CA THR A 161 -22.23 8.58 9.98
C THR A 161 -21.96 9.56 11.12
N SER A 162 -21.40 9.09 12.24
CA SER A 162 -21.15 9.91 13.43
C SER A 162 -20.12 11.02 13.17
N MET A 163 -19.06 10.73 12.42
CA MET A 163 -18.03 11.70 12.06
C MET A 163 -18.40 12.52 10.80
N ARG A 164 -19.56 12.23 10.19
CA ARG A 164 -20.05 12.84 8.94
C ARG A 164 -19.02 12.77 7.81
N ILE A 165 -18.37 11.63 7.68
CA ILE A 165 -17.38 11.38 6.63
C ILE A 165 -18.11 11.44 5.28
N ASN A 166 -17.52 12.17 4.33
CA ASN A 166 -18.07 12.33 2.98
C ASN A 166 -17.13 11.81 1.88
N TRP A 167 -15.89 11.48 2.22
CA TRP A 167 -14.89 10.95 1.30
C TRP A 167 -14.14 9.80 1.95
N THR A 168 -13.89 8.74 1.19
CA THR A 168 -13.09 7.61 1.67
C THR A 168 -12.29 6.96 0.53
N PHE A 169 -11.16 6.34 0.90
CA PHE A 169 -10.37 5.47 0.05
C PHE A 169 -10.34 4.08 0.68
N LEU A 170 -10.91 3.09 0.00
CA LEU A 170 -11.04 1.72 0.51
C LEU A 170 -10.52 0.71 -0.50
N THR A 171 -10.22 -0.49 -0.02
CA THR A 171 -10.06 -1.63 -0.92
C THR A 171 -11.44 -2.12 -1.36
N PRO A 172 -11.59 -2.71 -2.55
CA PRO A 172 -12.80 -3.45 -2.91
C PRO A 172 -13.24 -4.44 -1.81
N THR A 173 -12.33 -5.20 -1.21
CA THR A 173 -12.68 -6.12 -0.11
C THR A 173 -13.29 -5.41 1.09
N THR A 174 -12.71 -4.28 1.51
CA THR A 174 -13.29 -3.48 2.62
C THR A 174 -14.63 -2.86 2.23
N LEU A 175 -14.82 -2.46 0.97
CA LEU A 175 -16.09 -1.87 0.53
C LEU A 175 -17.26 -2.86 0.66
N ASP A 176 -17.02 -4.16 0.51
CA ASP A 176 -18.06 -5.19 0.68
C ASP A 176 -18.63 -5.28 2.10
N SER A 177 -17.87 -4.87 3.12
CA SER A 177 -18.37 -4.83 4.49
C SER A 177 -19.29 -3.62 4.74
N LEU A 178 -19.49 -2.76 3.75
CA LEU A 178 -20.36 -1.59 3.84
C LEU A 178 -21.58 -1.73 2.92
N SER A 179 -22.72 -1.25 3.40
CA SER A 179 -23.88 -1.01 2.55
C SER A 179 -24.01 0.49 2.30
N SER A 180 -24.14 0.89 1.04
CA SER A 180 -24.34 2.30 0.65
C SER A 180 -25.54 2.96 1.33
N SER A 181 -26.56 2.19 1.74
CA SER A 181 -27.73 2.71 2.46
C SER A 181 -27.44 3.11 3.91
N LEU A 182 -26.40 2.54 4.52
CA LEU A 182 -26.00 2.77 5.92
C LEU A 182 -24.99 3.93 6.07
N VAL A 183 -24.53 4.51 4.95
CA VAL A 183 -23.51 5.56 4.93
C VAL A 183 -23.93 6.75 4.05
N PRO A 184 -25.09 7.37 4.33
CA PRO A 184 -25.67 8.40 3.46
C PRO A 184 -24.84 9.70 3.38
N SER A 185 -23.89 9.90 4.29
CA SER A 185 -22.99 11.07 4.26
C SER A 185 -21.90 10.98 3.20
N LEU A 186 -21.60 9.78 2.68
CA LEU A 186 -20.60 9.60 1.63
C LEU A 186 -21.05 10.24 0.33
N SER A 187 -20.20 11.08 -0.25
CA SER A 187 -20.39 11.66 -1.57
C SER A 187 -19.40 11.11 -2.60
N THR A 188 -18.22 10.66 -2.16
CA THR A 188 -17.17 10.09 -3.00
C THR A 188 -16.55 8.86 -2.33
N VAL A 189 -16.46 7.77 -3.09
CA VAL A 189 -15.78 6.54 -2.66
C VAL A 189 -14.71 6.21 -3.68
N CYS A 190 -13.46 6.25 -3.25
CA CYS A 190 -12.34 5.78 -4.05
C CYS A 190 -12.04 4.32 -3.69
N VAL A 191 -11.91 3.48 -4.71
CA VAL A 191 -11.48 2.09 -4.56
C VAL A 191 -10.17 1.85 -5.27
N GLY A 192 -9.26 1.12 -4.64
CA GLY A 192 -7.94 0.85 -5.20
C GLY A 192 -7.24 -0.30 -4.51
N GLY A 193 -6.10 -0.71 -5.07
CA GLY A 193 -5.30 -1.79 -4.49
C GLY A 193 -5.82 -3.20 -4.76
N GLU A 194 -6.99 -3.39 -5.37
CA GLU A 194 -7.50 -4.69 -5.82
C GLU A 194 -8.39 -4.54 -7.07
N PRO A 195 -8.66 -5.62 -7.81
CA PRO A 195 -9.69 -5.61 -8.84
C PRO A 195 -11.06 -5.27 -8.26
N VAL A 196 -11.75 -4.32 -8.87
CA VAL A 196 -13.14 -3.98 -8.50
C VAL A 196 -14.10 -5.06 -9.01
N ARG A 197 -15.19 -5.31 -8.29
CA ARG A 197 -16.27 -6.21 -8.73
C ARG A 197 -17.41 -5.44 -9.37
N ALA A 198 -18.02 -5.99 -10.43
CA ALA A 198 -19.16 -5.36 -11.09
C ALA A 198 -20.37 -5.15 -10.15
N SER A 199 -20.57 -6.06 -9.18
CA SER A 199 -21.61 -5.93 -8.14
C SER A 199 -21.44 -4.65 -7.31
N GLN A 200 -20.20 -4.29 -6.96
CA GLN A 200 -19.91 -3.07 -6.21
C GLN A 200 -20.22 -1.82 -7.03
N ILE A 201 -19.92 -1.85 -8.33
CA ILE A 201 -20.27 -0.75 -9.22
C ILE A 201 -21.78 -0.50 -9.18
N ILE A 202 -22.57 -1.55 -9.37
CA ILE A 202 -24.03 -1.48 -9.36
C ILE A 202 -24.57 -0.95 -8.02
N GLN A 203 -24.01 -1.40 -6.90
CA GLN A 203 -24.44 -1.00 -5.56
C GLN A 203 -24.14 0.48 -5.27
N TRP A 204 -22.98 0.99 -5.70
CA TRP A 204 -22.46 2.27 -5.24
C TRP A 204 -22.59 3.42 -6.25
N GLU A 205 -22.57 3.17 -7.56
CA GLU A 205 -22.44 4.23 -8.58
C GLU A 205 -23.60 5.26 -8.60
N THR A 206 -24.80 4.85 -8.19
CA THR A 206 -25.98 5.72 -8.11
C THR A 206 -26.04 6.53 -6.81
N ARG A 207 -25.25 6.15 -5.80
CA ARG A 207 -25.26 6.76 -4.45
C ARG A 207 -24.11 7.73 -4.25
N VAL A 208 -22.95 7.43 -4.85
CA VAL A 208 -21.72 8.19 -4.66
C VAL A 208 -20.99 8.39 -5.98
N HIS A 209 -20.04 9.32 -6.00
CA HIS A 209 -19.01 9.36 -7.02
C HIS A 209 -18.03 8.20 -6.79
N LEU A 210 -18.39 7.01 -7.28
CA LEU A 210 -17.52 5.84 -7.21
C LEU A 210 -16.36 6.00 -8.18
N ARG A 211 -15.12 5.87 -7.68
CA ARG A 211 -13.91 6.04 -8.47
C ARG A 211 -12.95 4.88 -8.29
N GLN A 212 -12.54 4.25 -9.38
CA GLN A 212 -11.43 3.31 -9.36
C GLN A 212 -10.11 4.06 -9.49
N THR A 213 -9.13 3.67 -8.70
CA THR A 213 -7.84 4.34 -8.56
C THR A 213 -6.71 3.37 -8.87
N TYR A 214 -5.66 3.86 -9.55
CA TYR A 214 -4.50 3.04 -9.90
C TYR A 214 -3.18 3.77 -9.64
N GLY A 215 -2.27 3.06 -8.98
CA GLY A 215 -0.98 3.56 -8.58
C GLY A 215 -0.19 2.52 -7.79
N SER A 216 0.97 2.94 -7.28
CA SER A 216 1.89 2.11 -6.52
C SER A 216 2.55 2.93 -5.40
N SER A 217 3.32 2.27 -4.52
CA SER A 217 4.08 3.00 -3.51
C SER A 217 5.24 3.80 -4.12
N GLU A 218 5.67 3.40 -5.31
CA GLU A 218 6.75 3.99 -6.09
C GLU A 218 6.31 5.18 -6.94
N THR A 219 5.02 5.40 -7.10
CA THR A 219 4.47 6.47 -7.96
C THR A 219 3.40 7.31 -7.29
N GLY A 220 2.88 6.86 -6.14
CA GLY A 220 1.59 7.34 -5.65
C GLY A 220 0.47 7.03 -6.65
N LEU A 221 -0.62 7.80 -6.56
CA LEU A 221 -1.79 7.62 -7.40
C LEU A 221 -1.60 8.27 -8.79
N VAL A 222 -1.77 7.47 -9.85
CA VAL A 222 -1.46 7.86 -11.24
C VAL A 222 -2.73 8.18 -12.04
N SER A 223 -3.79 7.42 -11.80
CA SER A 223 -5.11 7.66 -12.38
C SER A 223 -6.24 7.35 -11.44
N SER A 224 -7.39 7.92 -11.79
CA SER A 224 -8.66 7.75 -11.12
C SER A 224 -9.78 7.94 -12.15
N THR A 225 -10.54 6.89 -12.39
CA THR A 225 -11.68 6.90 -13.30
C THR A 225 -12.99 6.80 -12.54
N ARG A 226 -14.00 7.54 -12.98
CA ARG A 226 -15.34 7.40 -12.42
C ARG A 226 -15.94 6.11 -12.96
N LEU A 227 -16.43 5.25 -12.07
CA LEU A 227 -17.13 4.04 -12.42
C LEU A 227 -18.62 4.33 -12.54
N THR A 228 -19.20 3.84 -13.64
CA THR A 228 -20.63 3.82 -13.92
C THR A 228 -21.05 2.39 -14.21
N ARG A 229 -22.36 2.13 -14.26
CA ARG A 229 -22.89 0.79 -14.57
C ARG A 229 -22.36 0.14 -15.87
N THR A 230 -21.89 0.94 -16.83
CA THR A 230 -21.33 0.47 -18.11
C THR A 230 -19.80 0.34 -18.09
N SER A 231 -19.15 0.71 -16.97
CA SER A 231 -17.70 0.66 -16.84
C SER A 231 -17.19 -0.77 -16.67
N SER A 232 -16.05 -1.06 -17.29
CA SER A 232 -15.30 -2.29 -17.02
C SER A 232 -14.53 -2.13 -15.70
N PRO A 233 -14.58 -3.11 -14.77
CA PRO A 233 -13.78 -3.07 -13.54
C PRO A 233 -12.26 -3.16 -13.77
N LYS A 234 -11.84 -3.46 -15.01
CA LYS A 234 -10.44 -3.46 -15.44
C LYS A 234 -9.95 -2.09 -15.90
N ASP A 235 -10.87 -1.15 -16.14
CA ASP A 235 -10.54 0.18 -16.60
C ASP A 235 -10.00 1.03 -15.45
N VAL A 236 -8.77 1.51 -15.60
CA VAL A 236 -8.15 2.43 -14.64
C VAL A 236 -8.08 3.85 -15.17
N GLY A 237 -8.64 4.12 -16.35
CA GLY A 237 -8.72 5.46 -16.92
C GLY A 237 -7.42 5.95 -17.53
N LYS A 238 -7.36 7.27 -17.75
CA LYS A 238 -6.17 7.96 -18.24
C LYS A 238 -5.29 8.40 -17.07
N ALA A 239 -3.98 8.36 -17.26
CA ALA A 239 -3.04 8.99 -16.34
C ALA A 239 -3.26 10.50 -16.32
N TYR A 240 -3.13 11.13 -15.15
CA TYR A 240 -3.21 12.59 -15.01
C TYR A 240 -2.11 13.20 -14.14
N THR A 241 -1.46 12.43 -13.29
CA THR A 241 -0.24 12.85 -12.56
C THR A 241 1.04 12.36 -13.22
N GLY A 242 0.92 11.62 -14.33
CA GLY A 242 2.01 11.08 -15.12
C GLY A 242 1.50 10.61 -16.50
N VAL A 243 2.27 9.71 -17.13
CA VAL A 243 2.01 9.15 -18.46
C VAL A 243 2.13 7.63 -18.39
N TYR A 244 1.23 6.94 -19.07
CA TYR A 244 1.33 5.50 -19.30
C TYR A 244 2.04 5.22 -20.62
N TRP A 245 2.98 4.28 -20.57
CA TRP A 245 3.55 3.65 -21.76
C TRP A 245 3.35 2.15 -21.67
N VAL A 246 3.03 1.50 -22.79
CA VAL A 246 2.86 0.05 -22.85
C VAL A 246 3.95 -0.52 -23.76
N VAL A 247 4.82 -1.36 -23.18
CA VAL A 247 6.01 -1.91 -23.84
C VAL A 247 5.98 -3.44 -23.87
N ASP A 248 6.84 -4.06 -24.67
CA ASP A 248 7.03 -5.51 -24.65
C ASP A 248 7.41 -5.96 -23.21
N PRO A 249 6.70 -6.94 -22.62
CA PRO A 249 6.97 -7.39 -21.25
C PRO A 249 8.40 -7.89 -20.99
N ASN A 250 9.09 -8.32 -22.04
CA ASN A 250 10.44 -8.86 -22.02
C ASN A 250 11.49 -7.83 -22.47
N ASP A 251 11.09 -6.73 -23.11
CA ASP A 251 12.01 -5.68 -23.58
C ASP A 251 11.36 -4.28 -23.56
N HIS A 252 11.71 -3.49 -22.54
CA HIS A 252 11.19 -2.12 -22.40
C HIS A 252 11.63 -1.17 -23.52
N ASN A 253 12.59 -1.56 -24.36
CA ASN A 253 13.03 -0.76 -25.52
C ASN A 253 12.08 -0.91 -26.72
N ARG A 254 11.01 -1.70 -26.59
CA ARG A 254 10.01 -1.91 -27.64
C ARG A 254 8.66 -1.38 -27.18
N LEU A 255 8.36 -0.15 -27.61
CA LEU A 255 7.03 0.44 -27.43
C LEU A 255 6.01 -0.33 -28.29
N LEU A 256 4.86 -0.68 -27.69
CA LEU A 256 3.81 -1.41 -28.38
C LEU A 256 2.72 -0.48 -28.95
N PRO A 257 2.10 -0.84 -30.08
CA PRO A 257 0.93 -0.13 -30.58
C PRO A 257 -0.25 -0.15 -29.60
N ALA A 258 -1.12 0.86 -29.66
CA ALA A 258 -2.34 0.89 -28.87
C ALA A 258 -3.22 -0.35 -29.11
N GLY A 259 -3.80 -0.90 -28.04
CA GLY A 259 -4.61 -2.12 -28.06
C GLY A 259 -3.82 -3.43 -27.87
N VAL A 260 -2.49 -3.41 -28.03
CA VAL A 260 -1.63 -4.57 -27.75
C VAL A 260 -1.36 -4.65 -26.24
N VAL A 261 -1.37 -5.88 -25.71
CA VAL A 261 -1.07 -6.15 -24.30
C VAL A 261 0.43 -6.10 -24.07
N GLY A 262 0.85 -5.36 -23.05
CA GLY A 262 2.26 -5.24 -22.66
C GLY A 262 2.43 -4.81 -21.20
N GLU A 263 3.68 -4.65 -20.78
CA GLU A 263 4.02 -4.11 -19.47
C GLU A 263 3.79 -2.60 -19.44
N VAL A 264 3.20 -2.12 -18.35
CA VAL A 264 3.00 -0.69 -18.10
C VAL A 264 4.28 -0.08 -17.54
N LEU A 265 4.73 1.01 -18.16
CA LEU A 265 5.68 1.93 -17.59
C LEU A 265 4.98 3.22 -17.19
N ILE A 266 5.41 3.81 -16.07
CA ILE A 266 4.92 5.11 -15.61
C ILE A 266 6.04 6.13 -15.72
N GLU A 267 5.78 7.21 -16.44
CA GLU A 267 6.64 8.39 -16.49
C GLU A 267 5.95 9.55 -15.75
N GLY A 268 6.69 10.37 -15.01
CA GLY A 268 6.16 11.61 -14.47
C GLY A 268 6.95 12.13 -13.28
N PRO A 269 6.61 13.33 -12.78
CA PRO A 269 7.27 13.92 -11.62
C PRO A 269 6.97 13.18 -10.32
N ILE A 270 6.02 12.22 -10.32
CA ILE A 270 5.54 11.47 -9.16
C ILE A 270 6.40 10.27 -8.76
N LEU A 271 7.44 9.96 -9.53
CA LEU A 271 8.26 8.78 -9.27
C LEU A 271 9.06 8.93 -7.97
N GLY A 272 9.11 7.84 -7.21
CA GLY A 272 10.03 7.67 -6.09
C GLY A 272 11.49 7.78 -6.56
N ARG A 273 12.35 8.24 -5.66
CA ARG A 273 13.78 8.42 -5.94
C ARG A 273 14.45 7.08 -6.18
N GLU A 274 14.28 6.14 -5.26
CA GLU A 274 15.04 4.88 -5.21
C GLU A 274 14.48 3.92 -4.18
N TYR A 275 14.95 2.67 -4.24
CA TYR A 275 14.89 1.76 -3.11
C TYR A 275 16.14 1.91 -2.24
N ILE A 276 15.96 2.28 -0.98
CA ILE A 276 17.04 2.57 -0.04
C ILE A 276 17.95 1.34 0.13
N GLY A 277 19.26 1.55 -0.04
CA GLY A 277 20.26 0.49 0.10
C GLY A 277 20.19 -0.61 -0.97
N ALA A 278 19.48 -0.37 -2.07
CA ALA A 278 19.29 -1.36 -3.14
C ALA A 278 19.48 -0.73 -4.55
N PRO A 279 20.72 -0.34 -4.92
CA PRO A 279 21.00 0.33 -6.19
C PRO A 279 20.65 -0.54 -7.40
N ASP A 280 20.94 -1.84 -7.37
CA ASP A 280 20.66 -2.75 -8.49
C ASP A 280 19.16 -2.90 -8.74
N LYS A 281 18.37 -3.07 -7.67
CA LYS A 281 16.90 -3.09 -7.75
C LYS A 281 16.37 -1.74 -8.24
N THR A 282 16.97 -0.64 -7.78
CA THR A 282 16.59 0.70 -8.23
C THR A 282 16.82 0.85 -9.74
N ALA A 283 17.99 0.47 -10.25
CA ALA A 283 18.30 0.56 -11.68
C ALA A 283 17.43 -0.37 -12.54
N ALA A 284 17.09 -1.56 -12.01
CA ALA A 284 16.24 -2.53 -12.71
C ALA A 284 14.77 -2.06 -12.81
N THR A 285 14.28 -1.29 -11.83
CA THR A 285 12.88 -0.88 -11.73
C THR A 285 12.63 0.55 -12.20
N PHE A 286 13.54 1.49 -11.89
CA PHE A 286 13.49 2.87 -12.33
C PHE A 286 14.51 3.10 -13.45
N ILE A 287 14.05 2.86 -14.67
CA ILE A 287 14.91 2.87 -15.86
C ILE A 287 15.07 4.29 -16.42
N ALA A 288 16.18 4.50 -17.13
CA ALA A 288 16.33 5.65 -17.99
C ALA A 288 15.36 5.57 -19.18
N ALA A 289 15.04 6.72 -19.77
CA ALA A 289 14.22 6.79 -20.97
C ALA A 289 14.79 5.96 -22.12
N PRO A 290 14.02 4.99 -22.66
CA PRO A 290 14.42 4.27 -23.87
C PRO A 290 14.47 5.19 -25.10
N ALA A 291 15.16 4.76 -26.16
CA ALA A 291 15.34 5.56 -27.38
C ALA A 291 14.01 5.99 -28.04
N TRP A 292 12.98 5.14 -28.01
CA TRP A 292 11.66 5.46 -28.56
C TRP A 292 11.00 6.65 -27.85
N ARG A 293 11.34 6.91 -26.58
CA ARG A 293 10.74 8.00 -25.81
C ARG A 293 11.15 9.36 -26.36
N CYS A 294 12.36 9.47 -26.93
CA CYS A 294 12.85 10.69 -27.57
C CYS A 294 11.97 11.15 -28.74
N SER A 295 11.22 10.24 -29.36
CA SER A 295 10.27 10.56 -30.44
C SER A 295 9.00 11.29 -29.95
N PHE A 296 8.74 11.34 -28.64
CA PHE A 296 7.51 11.89 -28.05
C PHE A 296 7.72 13.23 -27.34
N GLY A 297 8.52 14.12 -27.94
CA GLY A 297 8.75 15.49 -27.45
C GLY A 297 9.91 15.63 -26.46
N ILE A 298 10.36 16.87 -26.27
CA ILE A 298 11.50 17.22 -25.43
C ILE A 298 11.09 17.14 -23.96
N SER A 299 11.66 16.20 -23.22
CA SER A 299 11.56 16.20 -21.77
C SER A 299 12.55 17.22 -21.19
N THR A 300 12.10 18.04 -20.25
CA THR A 300 13.01 18.87 -19.46
C THR A 300 13.75 17.98 -18.47
N GLY A 301 14.96 17.54 -18.84
CA GLY A 301 15.77 16.59 -18.07
C GLY A 301 15.76 15.17 -18.68
N LEU A 302 16.44 14.23 -18.01
CA LEU A 302 16.40 12.81 -18.38
C LEU A 302 15.13 12.19 -17.79
N PRO A 303 14.10 11.84 -18.59
CA PRO A 303 12.91 11.21 -18.04
C PRO A 303 13.29 9.85 -17.46
N ARG A 304 12.88 9.59 -16.22
CA ARG A 304 12.90 8.26 -15.62
C ARG A 304 11.54 7.62 -15.80
N LEU A 305 11.53 6.30 -15.98
CA LEU A 305 10.30 5.51 -16.05
C LEU A 305 10.34 4.43 -14.98
N TYR A 306 9.19 4.15 -14.39
CA TYR A 306 9.01 3.07 -13.43
C TYR A 306 8.34 1.87 -14.10
N LYS A 307 8.98 0.69 -14.01
CA LYS A 307 8.40 -0.58 -14.46
C LYS A 307 7.42 -1.10 -13.41
N THR A 308 6.13 -1.17 -13.74
CA THR A 308 5.10 -1.57 -12.77
C THR A 308 5.01 -3.07 -12.57
N GLY A 309 5.39 -3.86 -13.58
CA GLY A 309 5.10 -5.29 -13.71
C GLY A 309 3.63 -5.62 -13.99
N ASP A 310 2.75 -4.61 -14.10
CA ASP A 310 1.36 -4.81 -14.49
C ASP A 310 1.25 -4.96 -16.02
N LEU A 311 0.41 -5.89 -16.46
CA LEU A 311 0.08 -6.11 -17.86
C LEU A 311 -1.22 -5.38 -18.21
N ALA A 312 -1.20 -4.58 -19.27
CA ALA A 312 -2.32 -3.77 -19.68
C ALA A 312 -2.30 -3.48 -21.18
N ARG A 313 -3.36 -2.85 -21.68
CA ARG A 313 -3.40 -2.27 -23.03
C ARG A 313 -4.10 -0.91 -23.02
N HIS A 314 -3.73 -0.05 -23.95
CA HIS A 314 -4.51 1.16 -24.23
C HIS A 314 -5.80 0.83 -24.97
N LYS A 315 -6.91 1.40 -24.51
CA LYS A 315 -8.17 1.47 -25.28
C LYS A 315 -8.09 2.58 -26.32
N LYS A 316 -9.04 2.57 -27.27
CA LYS A 316 -9.15 3.57 -28.34
C LYS A 316 -9.25 5.01 -27.84
N ASP A 317 -9.85 5.21 -26.65
CA ASP A 317 -9.98 6.53 -26.03
C ASP A 317 -8.70 7.00 -25.31
N GLY A 318 -7.65 6.18 -25.25
CA GLY A 318 -6.38 6.44 -24.56
C GLY A 318 -6.35 6.02 -23.09
N SER A 319 -7.46 5.58 -22.50
CA SER A 319 -7.46 5.01 -21.15
C SER A 319 -6.88 3.60 -21.13
N LEU A 320 -6.48 3.15 -19.95
CA LEU A 320 -5.75 1.90 -19.74
C LEU A 320 -6.67 0.81 -19.17
N GLU A 321 -6.61 -0.38 -19.75
CA GLU A 321 -7.30 -1.58 -19.25
C GLU A 321 -6.26 -2.55 -18.67
N LEU A 322 -6.36 -2.84 -17.38
CA LEU A 322 -5.50 -3.79 -16.68
C LEU A 322 -5.92 -5.24 -16.94
N LEU A 323 -4.96 -6.12 -17.17
CA LEU A 323 -5.20 -7.51 -17.57
C LEU A 323 -4.52 -8.52 -16.63
N GLY A 324 -3.49 -8.13 -15.91
CA GLY A 324 -2.84 -9.00 -14.93
C GLY A 324 -1.48 -8.47 -14.52
N ARG A 325 -0.62 -9.37 -14.07
CA ARG A 325 0.79 -9.10 -13.77
C ARG A 325 1.68 -10.09 -14.49
N LYS A 326 2.92 -9.68 -14.73
CA LYS A 326 3.94 -10.55 -15.33
C LYS A 326 4.76 -11.33 -14.30
N ASP A 327 4.73 -10.90 -13.04
CA ASP A 327 5.44 -11.50 -11.92
C ASP A 327 4.46 -12.20 -10.95
N SER A 328 4.99 -12.90 -9.93
CA SER A 328 4.22 -13.60 -8.90
C SER A 328 3.65 -12.70 -7.82
N GLN A 329 3.62 -11.38 -8.04
CA GLN A 329 3.03 -10.47 -7.08
C GLN A 329 1.52 -10.54 -7.12
N VAL A 330 0.92 -10.59 -5.93
CA VAL A 330 -0.52 -10.60 -5.76
C VAL A 330 -0.97 -9.43 -4.91
N LYS A 331 -2.25 -9.09 -5.01
CA LYS A 331 -2.90 -8.14 -4.11
C LYS A 331 -3.95 -8.88 -3.30
N LEU A 332 -3.78 -8.91 -1.98
CA LEU A 332 -4.71 -9.52 -1.04
C LEU A 332 -5.11 -8.49 0.01
N ARG A 333 -6.41 -8.20 0.12
CA ARG A 333 -6.97 -7.19 1.03
C ARG A 333 -6.31 -5.81 0.85
N GLY A 334 -6.01 -5.47 -0.41
CA GLY A 334 -5.31 -4.25 -0.85
C GLY A 334 -3.82 -4.21 -0.56
N GLN A 335 -3.25 -5.27 0.03
CA GLN A 335 -1.83 -5.36 0.33
C GLN A 335 -1.10 -5.98 -0.85
N ARG A 336 -0.01 -5.34 -1.29
CA ARG A 336 0.91 -5.91 -2.29
C ARG A 336 1.77 -6.95 -1.60
N ILE A 337 1.57 -8.21 -1.95
CA ILE A 337 2.30 -9.35 -1.40
C ILE A 337 3.17 -9.95 -2.49
N GLU A 338 4.45 -10.12 -2.19
CA GLU A 338 5.37 -10.89 -3.00
C GLU A 338 5.27 -12.33 -2.50
N LEU A 339 4.74 -13.25 -3.30
CA LEU A 339 4.57 -14.65 -2.85
C LEU A 339 5.90 -15.26 -2.38
N GLY A 340 7.00 -14.94 -3.07
CA GLY A 340 8.35 -15.33 -2.67
C GLY A 340 8.80 -14.82 -1.28
N GLU A 341 8.28 -13.68 -0.79
CA GLU A 341 8.57 -13.25 0.59
C GLU A 341 7.88 -14.17 1.60
N VAL A 342 6.63 -14.53 1.34
CA VAL A 342 5.90 -15.47 2.19
C VAL A 342 6.58 -16.83 2.18
N GLU A 343 7.04 -17.30 1.01
CA GLU A 343 7.79 -18.54 0.88
C GLU A 343 9.09 -18.53 1.68
N HIS A 344 9.85 -17.43 1.58
CA HIS A 344 11.11 -17.27 2.33
C HIS A 344 10.88 -17.28 3.84
N GLN A 345 9.89 -16.51 4.33
CA GLN A 345 9.57 -16.45 5.76
C GLN A 345 9.03 -17.80 6.28
N ALA A 346 8.19 -18.49 5.50
CA ALA A 346 7.69 -19.81 5.87
C ALA A 346 8.82 -20.85 5.96
N ARG A 347 9.82 -20.77 5.07
CA ARG A 347 11.01 -21.63 5.12
C ARG A 347 11.92 -21.35 6.32
N LEU A 348 11.97 -20.10 6.80
CA LEU A 348 12.70 -19.77 8.03
C LEU A 348 11.99 -20.26 9.29
N ALA A 349 10.67 -20.42 9.24
CA ALA A 349 9.86 -20.85 10.38
C ALA A 349 9.88 -22.37 10.60
N GLU A 350 10.09 -23.17 9.55
CA GLU A 350 10.01 -24.64 9.59
C GLU A 350 11.30 -25.27 9.07
N THR A 351 11.91 -26.18 9.85
CA THR A 351 13.23 -26.75 9.53
C THR A 351 13.19 -27.90 8.53
N ASP A 352 12.05 -28.59 8.40
CA ASP A 352 11.95 -29.88 7.69
C ASP A 352 11.32 -29.74 6.30
N VAL A 353 11.42 -28.55 5.70
CA VAL A 353 10.77 -28.20 4.43
C VAL A 353 11.72 -28.38 3.25
N LYS A 354 11.45 -29.39 2.43
CA LYS A 354 12.18 -29.67 1.18
C LYS A 354 11.76 -28.72 0.07
N GLU A 355 10.46 -28.65 -0.21
CA GLU A 355 9.88 -27.76 -1.22
C GLU A 355 8.73 -26.97 -0.62
N LEU A 356 8.55 -25.74 -1.09
CA LEU A 356 7.50 -24.85 -0.61
C LEU A 356 7.08 -23.92 -1.74
N ALA A 357 5.76 -23.81 -1.93
CA ALA A 357 5.15 -22.86 -2.86
C ALA A 357 3.99 -22.15 -2.16
N VAL A 358 3.86 -20.83 -2.34
CA VAL A 358 2.73 -20.06 -1.82
C VAL A 358 1.92 -19.53 -2.97
N GLU A 359 0.61 -19.78 -2.97
CA GLU A 359 -0.31 -19.33 -4.01
C GLU A 359 -1.48 -18.56 -3.41
N LEU A 360 -1.99 -17.59 -4.18
CA LEU A 360 -3.26 -16.94 -3.84
C LEU A 360 -4.41 -17.77 -4.42
N ILE A 361 -5.14 -18.46 -3.55
CA ILE A 361 -6.31 -19.25 -3.93
C ILE A 361 -7.61 -18.53 -3.59
N LYS A 362 -8.69 -18.91 -4.27
CA LYS A 362 -10.06 -18.49 -3.93
C LYS A 362 -10.77 -19.65 -3.25
N GLY A 363 -11.29 -19.40 -2.04
CA GLY A 363 -12.17 -20.33 -1.35
C GLY A 363 -13.54 -20.43 -2.00
N GLU A 364 -14.37 -21.36 -1.53
CA GLU A 364 -15.73 -21.59 -2.04
C GLU A 364 -16.61 -20.33 -2.00
N ASN A 365 -16.41 -19.47 -1.00
CA ASN A 365 -17.10 -18.19 -0.85
C ASN A 365 -16.52 -17.04 -1.70
N GLN A 366 -15.62 -17.31 -2.65
CA GLN A 366 -14.86 -16.32 -3.43
C GLN A 366 -13.87 -15.46 -2.62
N ASP A 367 -13.69 -15.75 -1.34
CA ASP A 367 -12.67 -15.11 -0.51
C ASP A 367 -11.28 -15.55 -0.94
N SER A 368 -10.41 -14.57 -1.18
CA SER A 368 -9.01 -14.84 -1.53
C SER A 368 -8.19 -15.09 -0.26
N MET A 369 -7.35 -16.11 -0.27
CA MET A 369 -6.45 -16.48 0.83
C MET A 369 -5.12 -16.98 0.29
N LEU A 370 -4.06 -16.83 1.07
CA LEU A 370 -2.77 -17.46 0.75
C LEU A 370 -2.82 -18.91 1.22
N ALA A 371 -2.49 -19.84 0.32
CA ALA A 371 -2.25 -21.23 0.64
C ALA A 371 -0.77 -21.53 0.49
N CYS A 372 -0.18 -22.13 1.51
CA CYS A 372 1.20 -22.60 1.50
C CYS A 372 1.19 -24.11 1.30
N PHE A 373 1.78 -24.56 0.19
CA PHE A 373 1.96 -25.98 -0.14
C PHE A 373 3.38 -26.37 0.23
N VAL A 374 3.53 -27.38 1.08
CA VAL A 374 4.81 -27.77 1.68
C VAL A 374 5.08 -29.24 1.40
N VAL A 375 6.29 -29.57 0.99
CA VAL A 375 6.82 -30.93 0.93
C VAL A 375 7.80 -31.10 2.09
N ILE A 376 7.49 -32.00 3.01
CA ILE A 376 8.31 -32.30 4.18
C ILE A 376 9.34 -33.36 3.82
N ASP A 377 10.57 -33.23 4.32
CA ASP A 377 11.61 -34.25 4.13
C ASP A 377 11.36 -35.43 5.08
N ASP A 378 10.91 -36.56 4.54
CA ASP A 378 10.53 -37.75 5.30
C ASP A 378 11.76 -38.64 5.61
N SER A 379 12.83 -38.04 6.11
CA SER A 379 14.05 -38.77 6.51
C SER A 379 14.03 -39.24 7.97
N GLY A 380 12.85 -39.61 8.46
CA GLY A 380 12.64 -40.29 9.74
C GLY A 380 11.77 -41.52 9.56
N GLU A 381 12.37 -42.70 9.61
CA GLU A 381 11.77 -44.03 9.44
C GLU A 381 10.35 -44.19 9.99
N HIS A 382 9.40 -44.66 9.17
CA HIS A 382 8.82 -46.02 9.22
C HIS A 382 7.79 -46.18 8.09
N GLY A 383 8.00 -47.18 7.24
CA GLY A 383 7.16 -47.41 6.06
C GLY A 383 5.69 -47.70 6.41
N GLN A 384 4.79 -47.06 5.68
CA GLN A 384 3.64 -47.71 5.05
C GLN A 384 2.99 -46.77 4.01
N THR A 385 2.60 -47.40 2.91
CA THR A 385 2.06 -46.85 1.68
C THR A 385 0.78 -46.01 1.86
N GLY A 386 0.75 -44.82 1.28
CA GLY A 386 -0.48 -44.05 1.05
C GLY A 386 -0.22 -42.55 1.01
N ALA A 387 0.07 -42.01 -0.17
CA ALA A 387 0.13 -40.56 -0.37
C ALA A 387 -1.29 -39.97 -0.25
N THR A 388 -1.66 -39.53 0.94
CA THR A 388 -2.76 -38.59 1.18
C THR A 388 -2.15 -37.20 1.34
N PRO A 389 -2.56 -36.19 0.54
CA PRO A 389 -2.20 -34.82 0.83
C PRO A 389 -2.95 -34.39 2.09
N SER A 390 -2.24 -34.27 3.21
CA SER A 390 -2.80 -33.76 4.45
C SER A 390 -2.05 -32.52 4.88
N ALA A 391 -2.76 -31.38 4.80
CA ALA A 391 -2.74 -30.22 5.69
C ALA A 391 -2.95 -28.92 4.90
N VAL A 392 -4.21 -28.49 4.80
CA VAL A 392 -4.53 -27.08 4.58
C VAL A 392 -4.26 -26.40 5.93
N TYR A 393 -3.09 -25.80 6.10
CA TYR A 393 -2.90 -24.84 7.18
C TYR A 393 -3.63 -23.56 6.79
N GLY A 394 -4.87 -23.43 7.26
CA GLY A 394 -5.54 -22.15 7.32
C GLY A 394 -4.67 -21.20 8.15
N ALA A 395 -4.27 -20.08 7.57
CA ALA A 395 -3.51 -19.04 8.25
C ALA A 395 -4.39 -18.32 9.28
N ASP A 396 -4.73 -19.02 10.36
CA ASP A 396 -5.36 -18.47 11.57
C ASP A 396 -4.71 -19.17 12.78
N ARG A 397 -3.43 -18.87 13.03
CA ARG A 397 -2.77 -19.09 14.33
C ARG A 397 -1.40 -18.42 14.39
N VAL A 398 -1.40 -17.08 14.38
CA VAL A 398 -0.37 -16.36 15.13
C VAL A 398 -0.77 -16.50 16.60
N ARG A 399 -0.15 -17.43 17.32
CA ARG A 399 -0.40 -17.67 18.75
C ARG A 399 -0.13 -16.38 19.52
N SER A 400 -1.16 -15.89 20.21
CA SER A 400 -1.03 -14.95 21.31
C SER A 400 -0.41 -15.67 22.50
N ASN A 401 0.80 -15.26 22.90
CA ASN A 401 1.36 -15.65 24.19
C ASN A 401 0.54 -14.98 25.30
N ARG A 402 -0.35 -15.74 25.94
CA ARG A 402 -0.84 -15.47 27.29
C ARG A 402 -0.35 -16.60 28.18
N THR A 403 0.42 -16.22 29.20
CA THR A 403 0.87 -17.07 30.31
C THR A 403 -0.34 -17.66 31.04
N PRO A 404 -0.30 -18.93 31.48
CA PRO A 404 -1.33 -19.49 32.35
C PRO A 404 -1.05 -19.10 33.80
N ALA A 405 -2.01 -18.46 34.46
CA ALA A 405 -2.09 -18.44 35.91
C ALA A 405 -2.70 -19.77 36.37
N SER A 406 -2.01 -20.36 37.33
CA SER A 406 -2.23 -21.64 38.02
C SER A 406 -3.68 -21.98 38.41
N ASP A 407 -4.03 -23.24 38.17
CA ASP A 407 -5.10 -23.98 38.84
C ASP A 407 -4.84 -24.08 40.36
N MET A 408 -5.90 -23.88 41.16
CA MET A 408 -6.12 -24.63 42.40
C MET A 408 -7.58 -25.10 42.41
N VAL A 409 -7.71 -26.41 42.22
CA VAL A 409 -8.73 -27.38 42.71
C VAL A 409 -8.96 -27.17 44.22
N GLU A 410 -10.05 -27.52 44.91
CA GLU A 410 -11.47 -27.86 44.71
C GLU A 410 -12.01 -28.12 46.16
N GLU A 411 -13.33 -28.28 46.31
CA GLU A 411 -14.06 -28.87 47.46
C GLU A 411 -14.29 -28.03 48.73
N GLY A 412 -15.58 -27.82 49.05
CA GLY A 412 -16.09 -27.27 50.30
C GLY A 412 -17.32 -26.39 50.13
#